data_AF-A0A7C0XFD0-F1
#
_entry.id   AF-A0A7C0XFD0-F1
#
_cell.length_a   1.000
_cell.length_b   1.000
_cell.length_c   1.000
_cell.angle_alpha   90.00
_cell.angle_beta   90.00
_cell.angle_gamma   90.00
#
_symmetry.space_group_name_H-M   'P 1'
#
loop_
_entity.id
_entity.type
_entity.pdbx_description
1 polymer ?
#
loop_
_entity_poly.entity_id
_entity_poly.type
_entity_poly.pdbx_seq_one_letter_code
_entity_poly.pdbx_strand_id
1 'polypeptide(L)' 'TFLLVILLFIGAYLLMNDGYSFSEALVESASALTTTGDSPRTLTAATPTSTKVTLMILMFLGRIEVIPLLNIIYFRRD' A
#
# COMPACT_ATOMS: atom_id res chain seq x y z
N THR A 1 8.56 -4.04 -11.03
CA THR A 1 9.31 -4.13 -9.76
C THR A 1 9.61 -2.77 -9.14
N PHE A 2 10.28 -1.84 -9.82
CA PHE A 2 10.60 -0.50 -9.26
C PHE A 2 9.37 0.30 -8.80
N LEU A 3 8.24 0.21 -9.53
CA LEU A 3 7.01 0.93 -9.20
C LEU A 3 6.36 0.45 -7.88
N LEU A 4 6.50 -0.85 -7.55
CA LEU A 4 6.04 -1.41 -6.28
C LEU A 4 6.85 -0.85 -5.11
N VAL A 5 8.15 -0.70 -5.28
CA VAL A 5 9.04 -0.12 -4.25
C VAL A 5 8.66 1.34 -3.99
N ILE A 6 8.38 2.11 -5.04
CA ILE A 6 7.92 3.51 -4.90
C ILE A 6 6.58 3.59 -4.15
N LEU A 7 5.60 2.75 -4.52
CA LEU A 7 4.31 2.68 -3.85
C LEU A 7 4.43 2.28 -2.37
N LEU A 8 5.34 1.37 -2.06
CA LEU A 8 5.63 0.92 -0.70
C LEU A 8 6.17 2.06 0.17
N PHE A 9 7.10 2.86 -0.35
CA PHE A 9 7.61 4.04 0.37
C PHE A 9 6.55 5.14 0.51
N ILE A 10 5.68 5.34 -0.49
CA ILE A 10 4.56 6.28 -0.40
C ILE A 10 3.56 5.86 0.67
N GLY A 11 3.19 4.57 0.71
CA GLY A 11 2.32 4.01 1.73
C GLY A 11 2.94 4.16 3.13
N ALA A 12 4.22 3.82 3.28
CA ALA A 12 4.92 3.92 4.55
C ALA A 12 4.98 5.38 5.04
N TYR A 13 5.21 6.33 4.15
CA TYR A 13 5.21 7.77 4.48
C TYR A 13 3.83 8.26 4.96
N LEU A 14 2.75 7.84 4.30
CA LEU A 14 1.39 8.18 4.72
C LEU A 14 1.04 7.59 6.09
N LEU A 15 1.45 6.35 6.35
CA LEU A 15 1.24 5.69 7.65
C LEU A 15 2.09 6.33 8.76
N MET A 16 3.31 6.78 8.47
CA MET A 16 4.12 7.53 9.42
C MET A 16 3.45 8.83 9.86
N ASN A 17 2.74 9.51 8.95
CA ASN A 17 2.01 10.73 9.27
C ASN A 17 0.82 10.48 10.23
N ASP A 18 0.29 9.26 10.26
CA ASP A 18 -0.74 8.81 11.21
C ASP A 18 -0.16 8.34 12.57
N GLY A 19 1.16 8.45 12.77
CA GLY A 19 1.83 8.12 14.04
C GLY A 19 2.40 6.70 14.13
N TYR A 20 2.56 6.00 13.00
CA TYR A 20 3.23 4.69 12.96
C TYR A 20 4.75 4.84 13.00
N SER A 21 5.44 3.91 13.67
CA SER A 21 6.90 3.79 13.57
C SER A 21 7.29 3.41 12.14
N PHE A 22 8.45 3.85 11.66
CA PHE A 22 8.91 3.56 10.29
C PHE A 22 8.89 2.06 9.96
N SER A 23 9.35 1.20 10.88
CA SER A 23 9.36 -0.26 10.70
C SER A 23 7.95 -0.84 10.62
N GLU A 24 7.01 -0.35 11.44
CA GLU A 24 5.62 -0.78 11.43
C GLU A 24 4.94 -0.33 10.12
N ALA A 25 5.11 0.94 9.74
CA ALA A 25 4.52 1.50 8.53
C ALA A 25 5.01 0.80 7.25
N LEU A 26 6.30 0.41 7.20
CA LEU A 26 6.88 -0.30 6.07
C LEU A 26 6.30 -1.70 5.91
N VAL A 27 6.20 -2.46 7.00
CA VAL A 27 5.65 -3.82 6.99
C VAL A 27 4.15 -3.79 6.71
N GLU A 28 3.42 -2.85 7.31
CA GLU A 28 1.98 -2.69 7.07
C GLU A 28 1.69 -2.31 5.61
N SER A 29 2.49 -1.40 5.04
CA SER A 29 2.36 -1.02 3.62
C SER A 29 2.73 -2.16 2.69
N ALA A 30 3.78 -2.94 3.01
CA ALA A 30 4.16 -4.12 2.24
C ALA A 30 3.06 -5.18 2.26
N SER A 31 2.52 -5.50 3.44
CA SER A 31 1.42 -6.44 3.62
C SER A 31 0.13 -6.02 2.90
N ALA A 32 -0.16 -4.71 2.87
CA ALA A 32 -1.29 -4.17 2.12
C ALA A 32 -1.07 -4.28 0.60
N LEU A 33 0.12 -3.94 0.11
CA LEU A 33 0.50 -4.06 -1.30
C LEU A 33 0.50 -5.49 -1.82
N THR A 34 0.95 -6.46 -1.01
CA THR A 34 0.93 -7.88 -1.38
C THR A 34 -0.39 -8.56 -1.06
N THR A 35 -1.35 -7.84 -0.47
CA THR A 35 -2.63 -8.38 0.02
C THR A 35 -2.46 -9.55 1.00
N THR A 36 -1.32 -9.64 1.68
CA THR A 36 -1.02 -10.67 2.69
C THR A 36 -1.86 -10.47 3.95
N GLY A 37 -2.20 -9.22 4.28
CA GLY A 37 -3.07 -8.89 5.40
C GLY A 37 -2.45 -9.12 6.78
N ASP A 38 -1.12 -9.17 6.88
CA ASP A 38 -0.40 -9.30 8.14
C ASP A 38 -0.07 -7.91 8.70
N SER A 39 -0.67 -7.57 9.83
CA SER A 39 -0.60 -6.24 10.45
C SER A 39 0.16 -6.32 11.78
N PRO A 40 1.40 -5.79 11.87
CA PRO A 40 2.16 -5.73 13.12
C PRO A 40 1.45 -5.00 14.25
N ARG A 41 0.57 -4.06 13.91
CA ARG A 41 -0.26 -3.33 14.87
C ARG A 41 -1.69 -3.86 14.83
N THR A 42 -2.30 -4.07 15.99
CA THR A 42 -3.71 -4.44 16.10
C THR A 42 -4.58 -3.33 15.50
N LEU A 43 -5.08 -3.55 14.27
CA LEU A 43 -6.08 -2.72 13.60
C LEU A 43 -7.38 -2.79 14.41
N THR A 44 -7.50 -1.92 15.40
CA THR A 44 -8.70 -1.82 16.23
C THR A 44 -9.71 -0.90 15.55
N ALA A 45 -11.02 -1.01 15.83
CA ALA A 45 -12.04 -0.14 15.24
C ALA A 45 -11.77 1.37 15.40
N ALA A 46 -11.00 1.74 16.43
CA ALA A 46 -10.52 3.09 16.74
C ALA A 46 -9.35 3.60 15.87
N THR A 47 -8.88 2.82 14.89
CA THR A 47 -7.85 3.28 13.95
C THR A 47 -8.35 4.49 13.15
N PRO A 48 -7.48 5.48 12.88
CA PRO A 48 -7.85 6.68 12.14
C PRO A 48 -8.48 6.31 10.80
N THR A 49 -9.57 6.99 10.43
CA THR A 49 -10.23 6.80 9.12
C THR A 49 -9.24 7.00 7.97
N SER A 50 -8.28 7.92 8.13
CA SER A 50 -7.17 8.18 7.21
C SER A 50 -6.35 6.94 6.90
N THR A 51 -5.93 6.20 7.93
CA THR A 51 -5.12 4.98 7.77
C THR A 51 -5.90 3.87 7.05
N LYS A 52 -7.19 3.71 7.36
CA LYS A 52 -8.07 2.71 6.71
C LYS A 52 -8.22 2.99 5.21
N VAL A 53 -8.42 4.25 4.83
CA VAL A 53 -8.52 4.65 3.42
C VAL A 53 -7.20 4.41 2.70
N THR A 54 -6.07 4.75 3.31
CA THR A 54 -4.74 4.48 2.76
C THR A 54 -4.54 2.99 2.52
N LEU A 55 -4.85 2.14 3.50
CA LEU A 55 -4.74 0.68 3.37
C LEU A 55 -5.68 0.12 2.30
N MET A 56 -6.92 0.61 2.20
CA MET A 56 -7.85 0.21 1.12
C MET A 56 -7.28 0.54 -0.26
N ILE A 57 -6.70 1.72 -0.44
CA ILE A 57 -6.08 2.14 -1.71
C ILE A 57 -4.87 1.27 -2.02
N LEU A 58 -4.02 0.99 -1.02
CA LEU A 58 -2.85 0.12 -1.18
C LEU A 58 -3.25 -1.32 -1.56
N MET A 59 -4.26 -1.89 -0.90
CA MET A 59 -4.76 -3.24 -1.22
C MET A 59 -5.42 -3.29 -2.59
N PHE A 60 -6.15 -2.24 -2.99
CA PHE A 60 -6.73 -2.13 -4.32
C PHE A 60 -5.65 -2.04 -5.41
N LEU A 61 -4.62 -1.21 -5.22
CA LEU A 61 -3.47 -1.14 -6.13
C LEU A 61 -2.63 -2.42 -6.14
N GLY A 62 -2.51 -3.09 -5.00
CA GLY A 62 -1.83 -4.38 -4.88
C GLY A 62 -2.50 -5.45 -5.74
N ARG A 63 -3.83 -5.48 -5.74
CA ARG A 63 -4.61 -6.44 -6.54
C ARG A 63 -4.69 -6.07 -8.03
N ILE A 64 -4.73 -4.78 -8.36
CA ILE A 64 -4.61 -4.28 -9.75
C ILE A 64 -3.11 -4.24 -10.09
N GLU A 65 -2.42 -5.38 -9.99
CA GLU A 65 -0.96 -5.49 -10.06
C GLU A 65 -0.34 -4.48 -11.05
N VAL A 66 0.82 -3.94 -10.67
CA VAL A 66 1.65 -3.08 -11.52
C VAL A 66 1.90 -3.67 -12.93
N ILE A 67 1.76 -4.99 -13.12
CA ILE A 67 1.97 -5.73 -14.38
C ILE A 67 0.88 -5.41 -15.43
N PRO A 68 -0.44 -5.60 -15.19
CA PRO A 68 -1.49 -5.18 -16.12
C PRO A 68 -1.59 -3.67 -16.34
N LEU A 69 -1.27 -2.82 -15.35
CA LEU A 69 -1.24 -1.36 -15.57
C LEU A 69 -0.11 -0.94 -16.53
N LEU A 70 1.07 -1.55 -16.43
CA LEU A 70 2.14 -1.34 -17.40
C LEU A 70 1.69 -1.82 -18.78
N ASN A 71 1.03 -2.99 -18.86
CA ASN A 71 0.58 -3.56 -20.12
C ASN A 71 -0.53 -2.72 -20.78
N ILE A 72 -1.48 -2.16 -20.02
CA ILE A 72 -2.53 -1.26 -20.55
C ILE A 72 -1.98 0.08 -21.04
N ILE A 73 -0.99 0.64 -20.35
CA ILE A 73 -0.34 1.89 -20.79
C ILE A 73 0.50 1.63 -22.05
N TYR A 74 1.20 0.50 -22.10
CA TYR A 74 2.02 0.14 -23.26
C TYR A 74 1.15 -0.24 -24.48
N PHE A 75 0.08 -1.00 -24.29
CA PHE A 75 -0.84 -1.45 -25.34
C PHE A 75 -1.74 -0.34 -25.91
N ARG A 76 -1.80 0.85 -25.29
CA ARG A 76 -2.57 2.00 -25.81
C ARG A 76 -1.70 2.97 -26.63
N ARG A 77 -0.50 2.56 -27.02
CA ARG A 77 0.45 3.35 -27.82
C ARG A 77 0.73 2.75 -29.21
N ASP A 78 -0.18 1.90 -29.67
CA ASP A 78 -0.31 1.39 -31.05
C ASP A 78 -1.79 1.56 -31.49
#